data_AF-A0A2U8WBG2-F1
#
_entry.id   AF-A0A2U8WBG2-F1
#
_cell.length_a   1.000
_cell.length_b   1.000
_cell.length_c   1.000
_cell.angle_alpha   90.00
_cell.angle_beta   90.00
_cell.angle_gamma   90.00
#
_symmetry.space_group_name_H-M   'P 1'
#
loop_
_entity.id
_entity.type
_entity.pdbx_description
1 polymer ?
#
loop_
_entity_poly.entity_id
_entity_poly.type
_entity_poly.pdbx_seq_one_letter_code
_entity_poly.pdbx_strand_id
1 'polypeptide(L)'
;MRLMARYFFDVHDSQVTTLDEYGAECADRAAVADEALRVLCEIAGDWPQRHLHHGLRVTVRDGSGHIVHAASIQLSAQWLDEDRPATTPSTRTSGIAA
;
A
#
# COMPACT_ATOMS: atom_id res chain seq x y z
N MET A 1 -24.95 5.63 25.68
CA MET A 1 -23.78 4.99 25.05
C MET A 1 -24.24 4.35 23.76
N ARG A 2 -23.68 4.72 22.60
CA ARG A 2 -23.78 3.88 21.41
C ARG A 2 -22.85 2.69 21.66
N LEU A 3 -23.36 1.46 21.58
CA LEU A 3 -22.50 0.28 21.54
C LEU A 3 -21.83 0.30 20.16
N MET A 4 -20.56 0.70 20.09
CA MET A 4 -19.76 0.58 18.87
C MET A 4 -19.13 -0.81 18.89
N ALA A 5 -19.28 -1.55 17.79
CA ALA A 5 -18.72 -2.89 17.69
C ALA A 5 -17.21 -2.77 17.46
N ARG A 6 -16.45 -3.66 18.10
CA ARG A 6 -15.00 -3.73 17.94
C ARG A 6 -14.64 -4.68 16.82
N TYR A 7 -13.73 -4.22 15.96
CA TYR A 7 -13.24 -4.94 14.80
C TYR A 7 -11.72 -5.01 14.83
N PHE A 8 -11.15 -6.10 14.34
CA PHE A 8 -9.71 -6.36 14.36
C PHE A 8 -9.19 -6.39 12.91
N PHE A 9 -8.15 -5.62 12.63
CA PHE A 9 -7.65 -5.37 11.27
C PHE A 9 -6.35 -6.13 11.04
N ASP A 10 -6.45 -7.41 10.69
CA ASP A 10 -5.28 -8.25 10.45
C ASP A 10 -4.64 -7.89 9.11
N VAL A 11 -3.33 -7.66 9.12
CA VAL A 11 -2.55 -7.25 7.96
C VAL A 11 -1.82 -8.45 7.38
N HIS A 12 -1.89 -8.61 6.06
CA HIS A 12 -1.21 -9.64 5.31
C HIS A 12 -0.32 -9.00 4.25
N ASP A 13 0.99 -9.19 4.39
CA ASP A 13 2.01 -8.90 3.38
C ASP A 13 2.53 -10.24 2.81
N SER A 14 3.33 -10.15 1.75
CA SER A 14 4.04 -11.26 1.08
C SER A 14 4.87 -12.14 2.01
N GLN A 15 5.33 -11.61 3.15
CA GLN A 15 6.24 -12.31 4.07
C GLN A 15 5.62 -12.65 5.42
N VAL A 16 4.67 -11.85 5.90
CA VAL A 16 4.17 -11.94 7.27
C VAL A 16 2.69 -11.60 7.33
N THR A 17 2.00 -12.29 8.22
CA THR A 17 0.68 -11.88 8.69
C THR A 17 0.82 -11.34 10.11
N THR A 18 0.28 -10.14 10.33
CA THR A 18 0.23 -9.49 11.64
C THR A 18 -1.22 -9.47 12.09
N LEU A 19 -1.50 -10.11 13.22
CA LEU A 19 -2.82 -10.10 13.82
C LEU A 19 -2.99 -8.86 14.70
N ASP A 20 -4.16 -8.23 14.59
CA ASP A 20 -4.54 -7.14 15.47
C ASP A 20 -5.25 -7.71 16.70
N GLU A 21 -4.71 -7.42 17.88
CA GLU A 21 -5.23 -7.85 19.18
C GLU A 21 -6.03 -6.73 19.89
N TYR A 22 -5.87 -5.48 19.46
CA TYR A 22 -6.48 -4.32 20.11
C TYR A 22 -7.81 -3.95 19.45
N GLY A 23 -7.84 -3.99 18.12
CA GLY A 23 -8.98 -3.60 17.31
C GLY A 23 -9.35 -2.13 17.43
N ALA A 24 -10.31 -1.71 16.60
CA ALA A 24 -10.91 -0.39 16.63
C ALA A 24 -12.43 -0.47 16.74
N GLU A 25 -13.03 0.53 17.40
CA GLU A 25 -14.47 0.68 17.45
C GLU A 25 -14.97 1.35 16.17
N CYS A 26 -15.87 0.68 15.45
CA CYS A 26 -16.49 1.23 14.25
C CYS A 26 -17.99 1.39 14.45
N ALA A 27 -18.55 2.47 13.90
CA ALA A 27 -19.97 2.78 14.02
C ALA A 27 -20.85 1.82 13.20
N ASP A 28 -20.37 1.47 12.01
CA ASP A 28 -21.07 0.65 11.03
C ASP A 28 -20.07 0.02 10.04
N ARG A 29 -20.58 -0.76 9.08
CA ARG A 29 -19.77 -1.42 8.05
C ARG A 29 -19.05 -0.44 7.11
N ALA A 30 -19.58 0.76 6.91
CA ALA A 30 -18.93 1.75 6.05
C ALA A 30 -17.67 2.30 6.75
N ALA A 31 -17.77 2.60 8.05
CA ALA A 31 -16.61 2.96 8.87
C ALA A 31 -15.54 1.86 8.91
N VAL A 32 -15.94 0.58 8.97
CA VAL A 32 -14.99 -0.55 8.88
C VAL A 32 -14.25 -0.57 7.54
N ALA A 33 -14.97 -0.38 6.43
CA ALA A 33 -14.37 -0.38 5.10
C ALA A 33 -13.41 0.80 4.90
N ASP A 34 -13.78 1.99 5.40
CA ASP A 34 -12.94 3.19 5.34
C ASP A 34 -11.66 3.02 6.17
N GLU A 35 -11.77 2.53 7.40
CA GLU A 35 -10.60 2.28 8.25
C GLU A 35 -9.67 1.22 7.66
N ALA A 36 -10.21 0.14 7.07
CA ALA A 36 -9.40 -0.88 6.42
C ALA A 36 -8.57 -0.32 5.25
N LEU A 37 -9.16 0.58 4.45
CA LEU A 37 -8.43 1.28 3.38
C LEU A 37 -7.41 2.27 3.94
N ARG A 38 -7.75 2.99 5.02
CA ARG A 38 -6.83 3.93 5.67
C ARG A 38 -5.57 3.22 6.17
N VAL A 39 -5.73 2.10 6.88
CA VAL A 39 -4.62 1.25 7.36
C VAL A 39 -3.75 0.78 6.20
N LEU A 40 -4.34 0.32 5.10
CA LEU A 40 -3.59 -0.10 3.92
C LEU A 40 -2.75 1.05 3.34
N CYS A 41 -3.33 2.24 3.21
CA CYS A 41 -2.63 3.42 2.69
C CYS A 41 -1.51 3.89 3.62
N GLU A 42 -1.72 3.87 4.93
CA GLU A 42 -0.69 4.22 5.93
C GLU A 42 0.53 3.28 5.79
N ILE A 43 0.31 1.96 5.81
CA ILE A 43 1.40 0.97 5.72
C ILE A 43 2.11 1.04 4.36
N ALA A 44 1.34 1.08 3.26
CA ALA A 44 1.90 1.17 1.92
C ALA A 44 2.68 2.47 1.70
N GLY A 45 2.24 3.57 2.32
CA GLY A 45 2.86 4.89 2.25
C GLY A 45 4.18 4.99 3.02
N ASP A 46 4.32 4.27 4.14
CA ASP A 46 5.56 4.24 4.92
C ASP A 46 6.72 3.57 4.16
N TRP A 47 6.42 2.49 3.40
CA TRP A 47 7.43 1.71 2.66
C TRP A 47 7.00 1.33 1.24
N PRO A 48 6.79 2.30 0.33
CA PRO A 48 6.17 2.05 -0.98
C PRO A 48 7.00 1.12 -1.87
N GLN A 49 8.34 1.17 -1.77
CA GLN A 49 9.23 0.28 -2.53
C GLN A 49 9.16 -1.17 -2.08
N ARG A 50 8.91 -1.42 -0.79
CA ARG A 50 8.74 -2.79 -0.24
C ARG A 50 7.46 -3.43 -0.77
N HIS A 51 6.42 -2.62 -0.97
CA HIS A 51 5.11 -3.05 -1.44
C HIS A 51 4.93 -2.86 -2.96
N LEU A 52 5.98 -2.41 -3.66
CA LEU A 52 5.98 -2.32 -5.11
C LEU A 52 5.91 -3.74 -5.69
N HIS A 53 4.92 -4.01 -6.54
CA HIS A 53 4.65 -5.34 -7.13
C HIS A 53 4.25 -6.45 -6.14
N HIS A 54 4.09 -6.15 -4.85
CA HIS A 54 3.61 -7.08 -3.83
C HIS A 54 2.26 -6.61 -3.28
N GLY A 55 1.27 -7.50 -3.27
CA GLY A 55 -0.07 -7.16 -2.75
C GLY A 55 -0.06 -7.06 -1.23
N LEU A 56 -0.56 -5.94 -0.71
CA LEU A 56 -0.86 -5.77 0.71
C LEU A 56 -2.37 -5.93 0.93
N ARG A 57 -2.77 -6.71 1.92
CA ARG A 57 -4.17 -7.02 2.21
C ARG A 57 -4.46 -6.82 3.69
N VAL A 58 -5.67 -6.35 3.99
CA VAL A 58 -6.24 -6.37 5.33
C VAL A 58 -7.46 -7.29 5.33
N THR A 59 -7.58 -8.14 6.34
CA THR A 59 -8.84 -8.81 6.68
C THR A 59 -9.37 -8.28 8.00
N VAL A 60 -10.68 -8.11 8.08
CA VAL A 60 -11.32 -7.56 9.28
C VAL A 60 -12.14 -8.63 9.96
N ARG A 61 -11.82 -8.90 11.22
CA ARG A 61 -12.60 -9.80 12.09
C ARG A 61 -13.55 -9.01 13.00
N ASP A 62 -14.72 -9.58 13.26
CA ASP A 62 -15.61 -9.08 14.32
C ASP A 62 -15.20 -9.59 15.72
N GLY A 63 -15.94 -9.18 16.75
CA GLY A 63 -15.73 -9.62 18.14
C GLY A 63 -15.89 -11.13 18.38
N SER A 64 -16.46 -11.88 17.44
CA SER A 64 -16.55 -13.35 17.49
C SER A 64 -15.43 -14.03 16.69
N GLY A 65 -14.54 -13.26 16.07
CA GLY A 65 -13.43 -13.75 15.26
C GLY A 65 -13.81 -14.07 13.83
N HIS A 66 -15.04 -13.78 13.38
CA HIS A 66 -15.43 -14.03 12.00
C HIS A 66 -14.90 -12.93 11.09
N ILE A 67 -14.33 -13.32 9.95
CA ILE A 67 -13.92 -12.37 8.91
C ILE A 67 -15.19 -11.79 8.26
N VAL A 68 -15.37 -10.48 8.42
CA VAL A 68 -16.55 -9.74 7.95
C VAL A 68 -16.24 -8.81 6.78
N HIS A 69 -14.96 -8.48 6.56
CA HIS A 69 -14.52 -7.65 5.45
C HIS A 69 -13.08 -7.98 5.03
N ALA A 70 -12.72 -7.63 3.80
CA ALA A 70 -11.37 -7.71 3.30
C ALA A 70 -11.13 -6.59 2.28
N ALA A 71 -9.95 -5.99 2.33
CA ALA A 71 -9.49 -4.96 1.40
C ALA A 71 -8.05 -5.25 0.98
N SER A 72 -7.64 -4.77 -0.19
CA SER A 72 -6.26 -4.93 -0.67
C SER A 72 -5.83 -3.76 -1.55
N ILE A 73 -4.54 -3.45 -1.50
CA ILE A 73 -3.89 -2.46 -2.37
C ILE A 73 -2.71 -3.12 -3.10
N GLN A 74 -2.47 -2.70 -4.34
CA GLN A 74 -1.33 -3.12 -5.14
C GLN A 74 -0.68 -1.90 -5.78
N LEU A 75 0.62 -1.73 -5.56
CA LEU A 75 1.39 -0.63 -6.12
C LEU A 75 2.12 -1.09 -7.39
N SER A 76 2.10 -0.24 -8.41
CA SER A 76 2.88 -0.40 -9.63
C SER A 76 3.47 0.94 -10.07
N ALA A 77 4.67 0.90 -10.63
CA ALA A 77 5.34 2.05 -11.21
C ALA A 77 6.12 1.58 -12.45
N GLN A 78 6.18 2.43 -13.47
CA GLN A 78 6.93 2.18 -14.69
C GLN A 78 7.43 3.50 -15.26
N TRP A 79 8.64 3.52 -15.81
CA TRP A 79 9.14 4.63 -16.61
C TRP A 79 8.50 4.59 -17.99
N LEU A 80 8.05 5.73 -18.51
CA LEU A 80 7.40 5.81 -19.83
C LEU A 80 8.35 6.28 -20.94
N ASP A 81 9.61 6.55 -20.62
CA ASP A 81 10.60 7.13 -21.54
C ASP A 81 11.92 6.36 -21.64
N GLU A 82 11.95 5.08 -21.24
CA GLU A 82 13.12 4.21 -21.45
C GLU A 82 13.52 4.07 -22.93
N ASP A 83 12.63 4.38 -23.88
CA ASP A 83 12.92 4.44 -25.32
C ASP A 83 13.44 5.80 -25.80
N ARG A 84 13.61 6.81 -24.93
CA ARG A 84 14.18 8.11 -25.36
C ARG A 84 15.70 7.92 -25.47
N PRO A 85 16.27 7.92 -26.69
CA PRO A 85 17.72 7.78 -26.83
C PRO A 85 18.41 8.89 -26.03
N ALA A 86 19.37 8.49 -25.20
CA ALA A 86 20.21 9.43 -24.46
C ALA A 86 20.72 10.48 -25.45
N THR A 87 20.33 11.74 -25.26
CA THR A 87 20.85 12.84 -26.08
C THR A 87 22.35 12.89 -25.81
N THR A 88 23.13 12.31 -26.72
CA THR A 88 24.59 12.26 -26.60
C THR A 88 25.06 13.71 -26.66
N PRO A 89 25.81 14.22 -25.67
CA PRO A 89 26.37 15.56 -25.77
C PRO A 89 27.28 15.58 -27.00
N SER A 90 26.98 16.44 -27.97
CA SER A 90 27.79 16.56 -29.18
C SER A 90 29.19 17.02 -28.76
N THR A 91 30.17 16.12 -28.81
CA THR A 91 31.57 16.47 -28.70
C THR A 91 31.89 17.39 -29.87
N ARG A 92 31.91 18.70 -29.62
CA ARG A 92 32.52 19.66 -30.54
C ARG A 92 34.01 19.35 -30.56
N THR A 93 34.45 18.66 -31.60
CA THR A 93 35.85 18.56 -31.97
C THR A 93 36.39 19.98 -32.14
N SER A 94 37.11 20.47 -31.13
CA SER A 94 37.88 21.70 -31.24
C SER A 94 39.07 21.37 -32.14
N GLY A 95 38.93 21.69 -33.42
CA GLY A 95 40.06 21.71 -34.34
C GLY A 95 41.06 22.74 -33.86
N ILE A 96 42.26 22.29 -33.52
CA ILE A 96 43.41 23.17 -33.35
C ILE A 96 44.36 22.78 -34.48
N ALA A 97 44.30 23.56 -35.55
CA ALA A 97 45.32 23.62 -36.57
C ALA A 97 46.25 24.79 -36.23
N ALA A 98 47.53 24.49 -36.02
CA ALA A 98 48.72 25.30 -36.35
C ALA A 98 49.95 24.62 -35.76
#